data_AF-A0A3L7AI51-F1
#
_entry.id   AF-A0A3L7AI51-F1
#
_cell.length_a   1.000
_cell.length_b   1.000
_cell.length_c   1.000
_cell.angle_alpha   90.00
_cell.angle_beta   90.00
_cell.angle_gamma   90.00
#
_symmetry.space_group_name_H-M   'P 1'
#
loop_
_entity.id
_entity.type
_entity.pdbx_description
1 polymer ?
#
loop_
_entity_poly.entity_id
_entity_poly.type
_entity_poly.pdbx_seq_one_letter_code
_entity_poly.pdbx_strand_id
1 'polypeptide(L)'
;MRNSLQRAAVVGTTLLLALGLSACSAGEGGAAGGNQSVKAACDIMEKDMRAVASDMDSAALGADPVAAASTMNKVADQLKTSAKKVTNPEVTKVVGPMIDSFDKLGTALEKISDDPSAAMELASDMQTLATDMEEAGTAYNKVCKG
;
A
#
# COMPACT_ATOMS: atom_id res chain seq x y z
N MET A 1 -34.06 -35.82 -51.27
CA MET A 1 -33.89 -34.55 -52.00
C MET A 1 -32.64 -33.86 -51.48
N ARG A 2 -31.77 -33.48 -52.41
CA ARG A 2 -30.55 -32.71 -52.18
C ARG A 2 -30.92 -31.32 -51.67
N ASN A 3 -30.18 -30.79 -50.71
CA ASN A 3 -29.77 -29.40 -50.77
C ASN A 3 -28.31 -29.29 -50.33
N SER A 4 -27.55 -28.77 -51.28
CA SER A 4 -26.12 -28.62 -51.36
C SER A 4 -25.72 -27.17 -51.05
N LEU A 5 -24.42 -26.94 -50.87
CA LEU A 5 -23.70 -25.66 -51.03
C LEU A 5 -23.82 -24.73 -49.79
N GLN A 6 -22.77 -24.13 -49.22
CA GLN A 6 -21.45 -23.77 -49.73
C GLN A 6 -20.35 -23.80 -48.66
N ARG A 7 -19.14 -23.97 -49.16
CA ARG A 7 -17.84 -23.79 -48.50
C ARG A 7 -17.65 -22.34 -48.07
N ALA A 8 -17.09 -22.13 -46.88
CA ALA A 8 -16.20 -21.01 -46.62
C ALA A 8 -15.05 -21.52 -45.75
N ALA A 9 -13.86 -21.57 -46.36
CA ALA A 9 -12.61 -21.76 -45.67
C ALA A 9 -12.24 -20.44 -44.97
N VAL A 10 -11.91 -20.51 -43.69
CA VAL A 10 -11.10 -19.52 -42.98
C VAL A 10 -10.02 -20.38 -42.31
N VAL A 11 -8.92 -20.63 -43.02
CA VAL A 11 -7.65 -19.90 -42.92
C VAL A 11 -7.22 -19.75 -41.46
N GLY A 12 -6.07 -20.36 -41.18
CA GLY A 12 -5.63 -20.68 -39.85
C GLY A 12 -5.34 -19.49 -38.95
N THR A 13 -5.31 -19.79 -37.67
CA THR A 13 -4.18 -19.41 -36.82
C THR A 13 -3.99 -20.53 -35.81
N THR A 14 -2.99 -21.36 -36.08
CA THR A 14 -2.43 -22.33 -35.14
C THR A 14 -1.82 -21.60 -33.95
N LEU A 15 -2.02 -22.19 -32.77
CA LEU A 15 -1.33 -21.95 -31.50
C LEU A 15 -1.46 -20.55 -30.88
N LEU A 16 -2.27 -20.47 -29.82
CA LEU A 16 -1.83 -19.77 -28.61
C LEU A 16 -2.50 -20.36 -27.36
N LEU A 17 -1.63 -21.02 -26.59
CA LEU A 17 -1.66 -21.36 -25.17
C LEU A 17 -2.99 -21.70 -24.52
N ALA A 18 -3.14 -23.02 -24.31
CA ALA A 18 -3.70 -23.55 -23.09
C ALA A 18 -2.98 -22.97 -21.85
N LEU A 19 -3.60 -22.00 -21.19
CA LEU A 19 -3.50 -21.80 -19.75
C LEU A 19 -4.93 -21.59 -19.26
N GLY A 20 -5.44 -22.58 -18.53
CA GLY A 20 -6.76 -22.52 -17.90
C GLY A 20 -6.93 -21.23 -17.08
N LEU A 21 -8.08 -20.57 -17.19
CA LEU A 21 -9.20 -20.78 -16.25
C LEU A 21 -8.64 -20.80 -14.82
N SER A 22 -8.77 -19.76 -14.00
CA SER A 22 -10.03 -19.06 -13.70
C SER A 22 -9.75 -17.80 -12.87
N ALA A 23 -10.64 -16.82 -13.03
CA ALA A 23 -11.01 -15.77 -12.07
C ALA A 23 -10.41 -14.36 -12.24
N CYS A 24 -11.33 -13.47 -12.62
CA CYS A 24 -11.41 -12.02 -12.41
C CYS A 24 -10.54 -11.07 -13.23
N SER A 25 -11.05 -10.80 -14.44
CA SER A 25 -11.43 -9.48 -14.98
C SER A 25 -10.87 -8.20 -14.32
N ALA A 26 -10.33 -7.35 -15.21
CA ALA A 26 -10.10 -5.90 -15.11
C ALA A 26 -8.85 -5.45 -14.34
N GLY A 27 -7.74 -5.36 -15.07
CA GLY A 27 -6.49 -4.74 -14.64
C GLY A 27 -5.38 -5.00 -15.66
N GLU A 28 -5.36 -4.20 -16.73
CA GLU A 28 -4.30 -4.20 -17.72
C GLU A 28 -2.94 -3.80 -17.10
N GLY A 29 -1.93 -4.63 -17.33
CA GLY A 29 -0.52 -4.23 -17.29
C GLY A 29 0.28 -4.75 -16.09
N GLY A 30 1.23 -5.68 -16.33
CA GLY A 30 2.23 -5.98 -15.30
C GLY A 30 3.02 -7.28 -15.42
N ALA A 31 3.65 -7.49 -16.58
CA ALA A 31 4.88 -8.24 -16.84
C ALA A 31 5.27 -9.49 -16.01
N ALA A 32 5.51 -10.57 -16.75
CA ALA A 32 6.39 -11.67 -16.38
C ALA A 32 7.76 -11.16 -15.87
N GLY A 33 8.05 -11.37 -14.59
CA GLY A 33 9.35 -11.09 -14.00
C GLY A 33 9.31 -11.14 -12.48
N GLY A 34 9.44 -12.33 -11.89
CA GLY A 34 9.92 -12.62 -10.53
C GLY A 34 9.26 -11.95 -9.30
N ASN A 35 8.45 -10.91 -9.45
CA ASN A 35 7.96 -10.09 -8.35
C ASN A 35 6.57 -10.56 -7.94
N GLN A 36 6.28 -10.38 -6.66
CA GLN A 36 4.99 -10.76 -6.07
C GLN A 36 3.81 -10.07 -6.80
N SER A 37 2.64 -10.72 -6.81
CA SER A 37 1.41 -10.08 -7.28
C SER A 37 1.05 -8.87 -6.41
N VAL A 38 0.32 -7.91 -6.98
CA VAL A 38 -0.22 -6.75 -6.24
C VAL A 38 -1.02 -7.23 -5.02
N LYS A 39 -1.86 -8.26 -5.18
CA LYS A 39 -2.62 -8.82 -4.06
C LYS A 39 -1.72 -9.35 -2.94
N ALA A 40 -0.71 -10.16 -3.25
CA ALA A 40 0.19 -10.70 -2.24
C ALA A 40 0.98 -9.59 -1.52
N ALA A 41 1.38 -8.57 -2.27
CA ALA A 41 2.03 -7.38 -1.73
C ALA A 41 1.14 -6.62 -0.74
N CYS A 42 -0.11 -6.39 -1.13
CA CYS A 42 -1.10 -5.70 -0.32
C CYS A 42 -1.50 -6.49 0.92
N ASP A 43 -1.63 -7.83 0.82
CA ASP A 43 -1.93 -8.70 1.97
C ASP A 43 -0.85 -8.59 3.06
N ILE A 44 0.43 -8.48 2.67
CA ILE A 44 1.55 -8.27 3.62
C ILE A 44 1.37 -6.95 4.37
N MET A 45 1.15 -5.87 3.62
CA MET A 45 1.02 -4.53 4.20
C MET A 45 -0.24 -4.39 5.06
N GLU A 46 -1.38 -4.92 4.60
CA GLU A 46 -2.66 -4.83 5.31
C GLU A 46 -2.60 -5.56 6.66
N LYS A 47 -1.94 -6.72 6.71
CA LYS A 47 -1.76 -7.44 7.97
C LYS A 47 -1.02 -6.60 9.00
N ASP A 48 0.06 -5.95 8.58
CA ASP A 48 0.89 -5.14 9.48
C ASP A 48 0.20 -3.81 9.82
N MET A 49 -0.52 -3.18 8.89
CA MET A 49 -1.36 -2.00 9.18
C MET A 49 -2.47 -2.29 10.20
N ARG A 50 -3.10 -3.46 10.16
CA ARG A 50 -4.11 -3.86 11.16
C ARG A 50 -3.50 -4.07 12.54
N ALA A 51 -2.30 -4.65 12.61
CA ALA A 51 -1.57 -4.81 13.86
C ALA A 51 -1.20 -3.44 14.44
N VAL A 52 -0.68 -2.54 13.60
CA VAL A 52 -0.38 -1.13 13.94
C VAL A 52 -1.63 -0.41 14.46
N ALA A 53 -2.76 -0.51 13.77
CA ALA A 53 -4.00 0.15 14.20
C ALA A 53 -4.45 -0.35 15.59
N SER A 54 -4.29 -1.64 15.86
CA SER A 54 -4.59 -2.21 17.19
C SER A 54 -3.62 -1.72 18.26
N ASP A 55 -2.33 -1.60 17.93
CA ASP A 55 -1.30 -1.04 18.82
C ASP A 55 -1.57 0.44 19.12
N MET A 56 -2.00 1.22 18.11
CA MET A 56 -2.34 2.64 18.25
C MET A 56 -3.62 2.86 19.06
N ASP A 57 -4.67 2.07 18.85
CA ASP A 57 -5.90 2.13 19.67
C ASP A 57 -5.62 1.77 21.14
N SER A 58 -4.64 0.89 21.37
CA SER A 58 -4.21 0.50 22.72
C SER A 58 -3.29 1.53 23.37
N ALA A 59 -2.62 2.36 22.57
CA ALA A 59 -1.75 3.43 23.05
C ALA A 59 -2.59 4.68 23.37
N ALA A 60 -2.46 5.21 24.58
CA ALA A 60 -3.10 6.46 24.98
C ALA A 60 -2.38 7.68 24.38
N LEU A 61 -2.37 7.78 23.04
CA LEU A 61 -1.60 8.75 22.24
C LEU A 61 -1.95 10.23 22.52
N GLY A 62 -3.05 10.51 23.22
CA GLY A 62 -3.54 11.86 23.47
C GLY A 62 -2.96 12.57 24.71
N ALA A 63 -2.23 11.88 25.59
CA ALA A 63 -1.82 12.42 26.89
C ALA A 63 -0.31 12.54 27.10
N ASP A 64 0.50 11.82 26.31
CA ASP A 64 1.96 11.75 26.48
C ASP A 64 2.66 11.80 25.11
N PRO A 65 3.30 12.93 24.75
CA PRO A 65 4.00 13.05 23.48
C PRO A 65 5.19 12.09 23.35
N VAL A 66 5.80 11.64 24.46
CA VAL A 66 6.89 10.65 24.46
C VAL A 66 6.36 9.27 24.10
N ALA A 67 5.26 8.87 24.73
CA ALA A 67 4.60 7.60 24.41
C ALA A 67 4.05 7.61 22.98
N ALA A 68 3.55 8.75 22.51
CA ALA A 68 3.10 8.92 21.14
C ALA A 68 4.26 8.81 20.15
N ALA A 69 5.36 9.52 20.37
CA ALA A 69 6.57 9.43 19.57
C ALA A 69 7.08 7.99 19.44
N SER A 70 7.22 7.30 20.58
CA SER A 70 7.69 5.91 20.62
C SER A 70 6.76 4.98 19.84
N THR A 71 5.44 5.17 19.96
CA THR A 71 4.46 4.38 19.22
C THR A 71 4.57 4.65 17.71
N MET A 72 4.64 5.92 17.29
CA MET A 72 4.76 6.28 15.87
C MET A 72 6.04 5.73 15.24
N ASN A 73 7.17 5.82 15.94
CA ASN A 73 8.44 5.25 15.49
C ASN A 73 8.37 3.72 15.37
N LYS A 74 7.77 3.04 16.36
CA LYS A 74 7.55 1.59 16.30
C LYS A 74 6.68 1.19 15.10
N VAL A 75 5.62 1.95 14.84
CA VAL A 75 4.73 1.76 13.69
C VAL A 75 5.50 1.94 12.38
N ALA A 76 6.26 3.03 12.25
CA ALA A 76 7.07 3.29 11.06
C ALA A 76 8.09 2.16 10.81
N ASP A 77 8.77 1.68 11.85
CA ASP A 77 9.74 0.58 11.74
C ASP A 77 9.09 -0.76 11.38
N GLN A 78 7.90 -1.04 11.91
CA GLN A 78 7.10 -2.20 11.49
C GLN A 78 6.76 -2.10 10.01
N LEU A 79 6.21 -0.97 9.56
CA LEU A 79 5.85 -0.76 8.15
C LEU A 79 7.07 -0.78 7.22
N LYS A 80 8.23 -0.24 7.62
CA LYS A 80 9.50 -0.38 6.88
C LYS A 80 9.90 -1.84 6.72
N THR A 81 9.75 -2.62 7.78
CA THR A 81 10.06 -4.05 7.77
C THR A 81 9.12 -4.81 6.82
N SER A 82 7.84 -4.43 6.78
CA SER A 82 6.84 -4.95 5.84
C SER A 82 7.19 -4.56 4.41
N ALA A 83 7.51 -3.28 4.16
CA ALA A 83 7.85 -2.77 2.85
C ALA A 83 9.10 -3.44 2.26
N LYS A 84 10.08 -3.85 3.10
CA LYS A 84 11.23 -4.65 2.64
C LYS A 84 10.84 -6.04 2.11
N LYS A 85 9.70 -6.59 2.54
CA LYS A 85 9.15 -7.85 2.02
C LYS A 85 8.34 -7.61 0.74
N VAL A 86 7.96 -6.36 0.47
CA VAL A 86 7.18 -5.98 -0.70
C VAL A 86 8.10 -5.81 -1.91
N THR A 87 8.08 -6.78 -2.82
CA THR A 87 8.83 -6.70 -4.10
C THR A 87 8.03 -6.11 -5.24
N ASN A 88 6.71 -5.93 -5.09
CA ASN A 88 5.86 -5.39 -6.15
C ASN A 88 6.07 -3.86 -6.28
N PRO A 89 6.48 -3.35 -7.46
CA PRO A 89 6.85 -1.94 -7.65
C PRO A 89 5.66 -0.98 -7.51
N GLU A 90 4.45 -1.42 -7.86
CA GLU A 90 3.24 -0.58 -7.74
C GLU A 90 2.89 -0.36 -6.27
N VAL A 91 2.98 -1.42 -5.46
CA VAL A 91 2.73 -1.34 -4.01
C VAL A 91 3.86 -0.61 -3.29
N THR A 92 5.13 -0.84 -3.64
CA THR A 92 6.25 -0.10 -3.00
C THR A 92 6.16 1.40 -3.26
N LYS A 93 5.74 1.81 -4.46
CA LYS A 93 5.59 3.23 -4.82
C LYS A 93 4.57 3.97 -3.95
N VAL A 94 3.50 3.30 -3.52
CA VAL A 94 2.44 3.92 -2.71
C VAL A 94 2.65 3.75 -1.21
N VAL A 95 3.39 2.73 -0.78
CA VAL A 95 3.66 2.46 0.64
C VAL A 95 4.80 3.32 1.19
N GLY A 96 5.80 3.66 0.36
CA GLY A 96 6.94 4.50 0.78
C GLY A 96 6.52 5.83 1.41
N PRO A 97 5.71 6.67 0.73
CA PRO A 97 5.25 7.94 1.29
C PRO A 97 4.49 7.80 2.60
N MET A 98 3.71 6.73 2.77
CA MET A 98 2.98 6.47 4.02
C MET A 98 3.94 6.21 5.18
N ILE A 99 5.00 5.44 4.96
CA ILE A 99 6.05 5.17 5.95
C ILE A 99 6.78 6.46 6.34
N ASP A 100 7.17 7.25 5.35
CA ASP A 100 7.89 8.51 5.56
C ASP A 100 7.06 9.49 6.41
N SER A 101 5.73 9.50 6.22
CA SER A 101 4.82 10.30 7.06
C SER A 101 4.83 9.84 8.53
N PHE A 102 4.79 8.54 8.82
CA PHE A 102 4.88 8.05 10.20
C PHE A 102 6.24 8.39 10.84
N ASP A 103 7.34 8.29 10.10
CA ASP A 103 8.68 8.70 10.56
C ASP A 103 8.74 10.18 10.91
N LYS A 104 8.22 11.04 10.02
CA LYS A 104 8.17 12.49 10.26
C LYS A 104 7.35 12.82 11.50
N LEU A 105 6.22 12.14 11.69
CA LEU A 105 5.36 12.34 12.87
C LEU A 105 6.07 11.92 14.16
N GLY A 106 6.68 10.74 14.17
CA GLY A 106 7.44 10.26 15.32
C GLY A 106 8.58 11.21 15.69
N THR A 107 9.37 11.63 14.70
CA THR A 107 10.46 12.61 14.87
C THR A 107 9.95 13.94 15.42
N ALA A 108 8.80 14.43 14.94
CA ALA A 108 8.24 15.69 15.42
C ALA A 108 7.74 15.60 16.86
N LEU A 109 7.17 14.45 17.25
CA LEU A 109 6.74 14.20 18.63
C LEU A 109 7.95 14.07 19.58
N GLU A 110 9.05 13.46 19.14
CA GLU A 110 10.32 13.46 19.91
C GLU A 110 10.84 14.88 20.13
N LYS A 111 10.83 15.71 19.06
CA LYS A 111 11.21 17.13 19.19
C LYS A 111 10.36 17.88 20.20
N ILE A 112 9.05 17.62 20.28
CA ILE A 112 8.16 18.25 21.27
C ILE A 112 8.49 17.80 22.69
N SER A 113 8.87 16.54 22.87
CA SER A 113 9.33 16.04 24.16
C SER A 113 10.56 16.80 24.67
N ASP A 114 11.51 17.06 23.77
CA ASP A 114 12.75 17.76 24.10
C ASP A 114 12.57 19.29 24.18
N ASP A 115 11.70 19.86 23.35
CA ASP A 115 11.36 21.27 23.29
C ASP A 115 9.84 21.46 23.09
N PRO A 116 9.08 21.73 24.17
CA PRO A 116 7.64 21.95 24.09
C PRO A 116 7.22 23.11 23.17
N SER A 117 8.13 24.05 22.85
CA SER A 117 7.82 25.15 21.93
C SER A 117 7.74 24.71 20.47
N ALA A 118 8.36 23.57 20.11
CA ALA A 118 8.25 22.94 18.79
C ALA A 118 6.83 22.45 18.46
N ALA A 119 5.92 22.40 19.45
CA ALA A 119 4.52 22.03 19.23
C ALA A 119 3.80 22.99 18.25
N MET A 120 4.19 24.27 18.21
CA MET A 120 3.62 25.23 17.25
C MET A 120 4.10 24.99 15.81
N GLU A 121 5.33 24.54 15.63
CA GLU A 121 5.85 24.14 14.31
C GLU A 121 5.13 22.87 13.84
N LEU A 122 4.99 21.87 14.72
CA LEU A 122 4.26 20.65 14.40
C LEU A 122 2.81 20.94 14.03
N ALA A 123 2.12 21.89 14.68
CA ALA A 123 0.74 22.23 14.33
C ALA A 123 0.60 22.69 12.86
N SER A 124 1.61 23.35 12.32
CA SER A 124 1.64 23.76 10.91
C SER A 124 1.94 22.57 9.99
N ASP A 125 2.91 21.74 10.37
CA ASP A 125 3.29 20.53 9.62
C ASP A 125 2.22 19.43 9.67
N MET A 126 1.38 19.41 10.71
CA MET A 126 0.31 18.43 10.90
C MET A 126 -0.73 18.48 9.78
N GLN A 127 -1.03 19.67 9.23
CA GLN A 127 -1.95 19.76 8.10
C GLN A 127 -1.35 19.11 6.85
N THR A 128 -0.10 19.45 6.52
CA THR A 128 0.61 18.84 5.39
C THR A 128 0.73 17.33 5.58
N LEU A 129 1.11 16.89 6.78
CA LEU A 129 1.21 15.48 7.10
C LEU A 129 -0.13 14.75 6.96
N ALA A 130 -1.22 15.35 7.45
CA ALA A 130 -2.56 14.77 7.32
C ALA A 130 -2.95 14.62 5.85
N THR A 131 -2.70 15.64 5.03
CA THR A 131 -2.92 15.58 3.57
C THR A 131 -2.06 14.49 2.92
N ASP A 132 -0.76 14.44 3.22
CA ASP A 132 0.16 13.43 2.68
C ASP A 132 -0.30 12.02 3.03
N MET A 133 -0.77 11.81 4.28
CA MET A 133 -1.31 10.52 4.72
C MET A 133 -2.63 10.15 4.03
N GLU A 134 -3.52 11.12 3.81
CA GLU A 134 -4.78 10.91 3.10
C GLU A 134 -4.55 10.56 1.62
N GLU A 135 -3.63 11.27 0.96
CA GLU A 135 -3.22 11.00 -0.42
C GLU A 135 -2.56 9.63 -0.54
N ALA A 136 -1.63 9.31 0.36
CA ALA A 136 -0.98 8.00 0.41
C ALA A 136 -1.98 6.87 0.66
N GLY A 137 -2.93 7.07 1.59
CA GLY A 137 -4.00 6.12 1.87
C GLY A 137 -4.95 5.90 0.68
N THR A 138 -5.25 6.98 -0.05
CA THR A 138 -6.07 6.91 -1.28
C THR A 138 -5.34 6.16 -2.39
N ALA A 139 -4.06 6.47 -2.62
CA ALA A 139 -3.23 5.78 -3.59
C ALA A 139 -3.08 4.29 -3.23
N TYR A 140 -2.86 3.97 -1.95
CA TYR A 140 -2.80 2.60 -1.45
C TYR A 140 -4.12 1.86 -1.70
N ASN A 141 -5.27 2.44 -1.32
CA ASN A 141 -6.58 1.80 -1.56
C ASN A 141 -6.83 1.57 -3.05
N LYS A 142 -6.43 2.50 -3.92
CA LYS A 142 -6.57 2.34 -5.37
C LYS A 142 -5.76 1.16 -5.91
N VAL A 143 -4.56 0.92 -5.38
CA VAL A 143 -3.71 -0.20 -5.81
C VAL A 143 -4.16 -1.52 -5.17
N CYS A 144 -4.54 -1.50 -3.90
CA CYS A 144 -4.77 -2.72 -3.11
C CYS A 144 -6.23 -3.18 -3.04
N LYS A 145 -7.19 -2.30 -3.36
CA LYS A 145 -8.63 -2.60 -3.32
C LYS A 145 -9.37 -2.19 -4.59
N GLY A 146 -8.67 -1.54 -5.54
CA GLY A 146 -9.20 -1.15 -6.85
C GLY A 146 -9.31 -2.29 -7.82
#